data_AF-A5F9P2-F1
#
_entry.id   AF-A5F9P2-F1
#
_cell.length_a   1.000
_cell.length_b   1.000
_cell.length_c   1.000
_cell.angle_alpha   90.00
_cell.angle_beta   90.00
_cell.angle_gamma   90.00
#
_symmetry.space_group_name_H-M   'P 1'
#
loop_
_entity.id
_entity.type
_entity.pdbx_description
1 polymer ?
#
loop_
_entity_poly.entity_id
_entity_poly.type
_entity_poly.pdbx_seq_one_letter_code
_entity_poly.pdbx_strand_id
1 'polypeptide(L)' 'MSCSCARVTDEWNGWACTITGGACEFLIPNSKLCAAVFDEGPDADGKEEDK' A
#
# COMPACT_ATOMS: atom_id res chain seq x y z
N MET A 1 -5.67 -7.35 -4.90
CA MET A 1 -6.25 -6.45 -3.87
C MET A 1 -5.60 -6.76 -2.52
N SER A 2 -4.29 -6.54 -2.44
CA SER A 2 -3.51 -6.63 -1.20
C SER A 2 -2.17 -5.95 -1.49
N CYS A 3 -1.86 -4.88 -0.76
CA CYS A 3 -0.55 -4.23 -0.84
C CYS A 3 0.48 -5.11 -0.13
N SER A 4 1.60 -5.45 -0.78
CA SER A 4 2.69 -6.22 -0.16
C SER A 4 3.41 -5.44 0.94
N CYS A 5 3.30 -4.12 0.93
CA CYS A 5 3.86 -3.23 1.96
C CYS A 5 2.92 -3.02 3.15
N ALA A 6 1.72 -3.61 3.13
CA ALA A 6 0.79 -3.50 4.25
C ALA A 6 1.03 -4.60 5.28
N ARG A 7 1.28 -4.19 6.53
CA ARG A 7 1.33 -5.08 7.70
C ARG A 7 0.06 -4.91 8.54
N VAL A 8 -0.46 -6.01 9.06
CA VAL A 8 -1.55 -5.96 10.04
C VAL A 8 -1.04 -5.30 11.32
N THR A 9 -1.85 -4.42 11.88
CA THR A 9 -1.60 -3.71 13.14
C THR A 9 -2.92 -3.61 13.91
N ASP A 10 -2.83 -3.42 15.22
CA ASP A 10 -3.96 -3.17 16.12
C ASP A 10 -4.31 -1.67 16.21
N GLU A 11 -3.66 -0.82 15.42
CA GLU A 11 -3.94 0.62 15.32
C GLU A 11 -5.18 0.91 14.44
N TRP A 12 -5.76 2.11 14.59
CA TRP A 12 -6.99 2.64 13.96
C TRP A 12 -7.55 1.90 12.73
N ASN A 13 -6.76 1.77 11.66
CA ASN A 13 -7.21 1.25 10.37
C ASN A 13 -6.87 -0.23 10.14
N GLY A 14 -6.24 -0.90 11.12
CA GLY A 14 -5.84 -2.32 11.04
C GLY A 14 -4.60 -2.58 10.18
N TRP A 15 -4.10 -1.57 9.48
CA TRP A 15 -2.98 -1.69 8.53
C TRP A 15 -1.98 -0.55 8.65
N ALA A 16 -0.70 -0.88 8.54
CA ALA A 16 0.41 0.07 8.47
C ALA A 16 1.23 -0.19 7.22
N CYS A 17 1.81 0.87 6.66
CA CYS A 17 2.67 0.82 5.49
C CYS A 17 4.14 0.68 5.91
N THR A 18 4.86 -0.29 5.35
CA THR A 18 6.29 -0.48 5.63
C THR A 18 7.20 0.47 4.85
N ILE A 19 6.69 1.14 3.80
CA ILE A 19 7.44 2.12 3.01
C ILE A 19 7.51 3.46 3.74
N THR A 20 6.35 4.00 4.13
CA THR A 20 6.27 5.30 4.81
C THR A 20 6.37 5.18 6.33
N GLY A 21 6.15 3.98 6.89
CA GLY A 21 6.14 3.73 8.32
C GLY A 21 4.86 4.18 9.04
N GLY A 22 3.91 4.79 8.31
CA GLY A 22 2.65 5.29 8.84
C GLY A 22 1.49 4.29 8.75
N ALA A 23 0.31 4.71 9.22
CA ALA A 23 -0.93 3.97 9.00
C ALA A 23 -1.29 3.93 7.51
N CYS A 24 -1.94 2.86 7.05
CA CYS A 24 -2.44 2.79 5.69
C CYS A 24 -3.62 3.77 5.53
N GLU A 25 -3.61 4.53 4.44
CA GLU A 25 -4.69 5.47 4.09
C GLU A 25 -5.99 4.73 3.69
N PHE A 26 -5.88 3.46 3.30
CA PHE A 26 -7.01 2.63 2.91
C PHE A 26 -7.38 1.61 3.99
N LEU A 27 -8.69 1.43 4.22
CA LEU A 27 -9.23 0.37 5.09
C LEU A 27 -8.88 -1.05 4.59
N ILE A 28 -8.74 -1.20 3.27
CA ILE A 28 -8.29 -2.44 2.62
C ILE A 28 -7.07 -2.07 1.78
N PRO A 29 -5.88 -2.60 2.08
CA PRO A 29 -4.66 -2.20 1.39
C PRO A 29 -4.71 -2.45 -0.12
N ASN A 30 -4.46 -1.39 -0.89
CA ASN A 30 -4.49 -1.43 -2.35
C ASN A 30 -3.29 -0.67 -2.92
N SER A 31 -2.23 -1.41 -3.25
CA SER A 31 -0.96 -0.85 -3.73
C SER A 31 -1.10 -0.15 -5.08
N LYS A 32 -1.92 -0.68 -6.00
CA LYS A 32 -2.17 -0.05 -7.31
C LYS A 32 -2.86 1.30 -7.17
N LEU A 33 -3.86 1.38 -6.29
CA LEU A 33 -4.55 2.64 -6.03
C LEU A 33 -3.65 3.63 -5.28
N CYS A 34 -2.82 3.13 -4.36
CA CYS A 34 -1.82 3.94 -3.66
C CYS A 34 -0.82 4.57 -4.64
N ALA A 35 -0.30 3.78 -5.58
CA ALA A 35 0.57 4.26 -6.64
C ALA A 35 -0.12 5.31 -7.52
N ALA A 36 -1.37 5.07 -7.93
CA ALA A 36 -2.11 5.99 -8.80
C ALA A 36 -2.47 7.34 -8.15
N VAL A 37 -2.70 7.37 -6.84
CA VAL A 37 -3.19 8.57 -6.13
C VAL A 37 -2.07 9.31 -5.39
N PHE A 38 -1.15 8.56 -4.78
CA PHE A 38 -0.11 9.10 -3.91
C PHE A 38 1.29 8.95 -4.48
N ASP A 39 1.47 8.24 -5.62
CA ASP A 39 2.79 7.87 -6.16
C ASP A 39 3.65 7.10 -5.13
N GLU A 40 2.97 6.34 -4.27
CA GLU A 40 3.57 5.58 -3.18
C GLU A 40 3.32 4.08 -3.32
N GLY A 41 4.19 3.30 -2.68
CA GLY A 41 4.05 1.85 -2.59
C GLY A 41 4.73 1.10 -3.74
N PRO A 42 4.62 -0.23 -3.74
CA PRO A 42 5.45 -1.10 -4.58
C PRO A 42 5.10 -1.00 -6.07
N ASP A 43 3.94 -0.46 -6.40
CA ASP A 43 3.47 -0.27 -7.77
C ASP A 43 3.78 1.13 -8.34
N ALA A 44 4.34 2.06 -7.55
CA ALA A 44 4.64 3.43 -7.98
C ALA A 44 5.77 3.50 -9.01
N ASP A 45 6.83 2.69 -8.81
CA ASP A 45 7.99 2.65 -9.70
C ASP A 45 7.80 1.76 -10.94
N GLY A 46 6.56 1.40 -11.29
CA GLY A 46 6.23 0.86 -12.61
C GLY A 46 6.92 -0.46 -12.97
N LYS A 47 6.98 -1.43 -12.05
CA LYS A 47 7.12 -2.83 -12.46
C LYS A 47 5.74 -3.40 -12.75
N GLU A 48 5.18 -2.96 -13.87
CA GLU A 48 4.22 -3.75 -14.61
C GLU A 48 4.96 -5.00 -15.11
N GLU A 49 5.06 -6.02 -14.26
CA GLU A 49 5.45 -7.36 -14.67
C GLU A 49 4.32 -7.93 -15.53
N ASP A 50 4.53 -7.83 -16.85
CA ASP A 50 4.14 -8.77 -17.91
C ASP A 50 2.84 -9.57 -17.68
N LYS A 51 1.77 -9.13 -18.35
CA LYS A 51 0.83 -10.08 -18.98
C LYS A 51 0.06 -9.47 -20.15
#